data_AF-A0A815ZNI8-F1
#
_entry.id   AF-A0A815ZNI8-F1
#
_cell.length_a   1.000
_cell.length_b   1.000
_cell.length_c   1.000
_cell.angle_alpha   90.00
_cell.angle_beta   90.00
_cell.angle_gamma   90.00
#
_symmetry.space_group_name_H-M   'P 1'
#
loop_
_entity.id
_entity.type
_entity.pdbx_description
1 polymer ?
#
loop_
_entity_poly.entity_id
_entity_poly.type
_entity_poly.pdbx_seq_one_letter_code
_entity_poly.pdbx_strand_id
1 'polypeptide(L)'
;MHACYMLISNLIEPLWNRRPVATTVLILWSMMDPTLSAASMPVLMSLCQKHVEGSQFTTYMSIVNLSDLLGAFISGQLQQFFPANVIGIGCGVLIIIALITVALSLWWSRKRLRKVKIEMKP
;
A
#
# COMPACT_ATOMS: atom_id res chain seq x y z
N MET A 1 1.30 -1.90 -7.71
CA MET A 1 1.80 -3.29 -7.61
C MET A 1 0.96 -4.10 -6.63
N HIS A 2 0.87 -3.71 -5.35
CA HIS A 2 0.05 -4.36 -4.31
C HIS A 2 -1.42 -4.63 -4.70
N ALA A 3 -2.13 -3.62 -5.22
CA ALA A 3 -3.50 -3.81 -5.72
C ALA A 3 -3.60 -4.85 -6.85
N CYS A 4 -2.71 -4.79 -7.85
CA CYS A 4 -2.71 -5.71 -8.98
C CYS A 4 -2.46 -7.14 -8.52
N TYR A 5 -1.48 -7.33 -7.62
CA TYR A 5 -1.21 -8.64 -7.04
C TYR A 5 -2.44 -9.19 -6.31
N MET A 6 -3.05 -8.40 -5.42
CA MET A 6 -4.23 -8.84 -4.67
C MET A 6 -5.38 -9.22 -5.59
N LEU A 7 -5.65 -8.45 -6.65
CA LEU A 7 -6.72 -8.80 -7.58
C LEU A 7 -6.41 -10.07 -8.38
N ILE A 8 -5.18 -10.21 -8.89
CA ILE A 8 -4.80 -11.34 -9.74
C ILE A 8 -4.71 -12.64 -8.92
N SER A 9 -4.08 -12.62 -7.75
CA SER A 9 -3.90 -13.82 -6.92
C SER A 9 -5.23 -14.39 -6.43
N ASN A 10 -6.18 -13.51 -6.07
CA ASN A 10 -7.51 -13.87 -5.61
C ASN A 10 -8.45 -14.29 -6.77
N LEU A 11 -8.28 -13.75 -7.99
CA LEU A 11 -8.97 -14.28 -9.19
C LEU A 11 -8.48 -15.68 -9.59
N ILE A 12 -7.20 -15.99 -9.32
CA ILE A 12 -6.55 -17.25 -9.67
C ILE A 12 -6.71 -18.30 -8.54
N GLU A 13 -7.46 -18.00 -7.47
CA GLU A 13 -7.83 -18.95 -6.41
C GLU A 13 -8.16 -20.38 -6.90
N PRO A 14 -9.01 -20.61 -7.94
CA PRO A 14 -9.32 -21.97 -8.40
C PRO A 14 -8.11 -22.75 -8.93
N LEU A 15 -7.04 -22.07 -9.32
CA LEU A 15 -5.79 -22.67 -9.80
C LEU A 15 -4.78 -22.95 -8.67
N TRP A 16 -5.05 -22.55 -7.42
CA TRP A 16 -4.14 -22.76 -6.28
C TRP A 16 -3.93 -24.24 -5.95
N ASN A 17 -4.82 -25.12 -6.41
CA ASN A 17 -4.63 -26.57 -6.27
C ASN A 17 -3.36 -27.06 -7.01
N ARG A 18 -2.85 -26.30 -7.98
CA ARG A 18 -1.56 -26.54 -8.62
C ARG A 18 -0.45 -25.96 -7.74
N ARG A 19 0.31 -26.83 -7.06
CA ARG A 19 1.50 -26.50 -6.26
C ARG A 19 2.39 -25.38 -6.86
N PRO A 20 2.80 -25.41 -8.15
CA PRO A 20 3.67 -24.36 -8.69
C PRO A 20 3.02 -22.97 -8.64
N VAL A 21 1.71 -22.87 -8.88
CA VAL A 21 0.98 -21.59 -8.85
C VAL A 21 0.96 -21.02 -7.44
N ALA A 22 0.62 -21.82 -6.44
CA ALA A 22 0.61 -21.40 -5.05
C ALA A 22 1.99 -20.94 -4.56
N THR A 23 3.06 -21.68 -4.92
CA THR A 23 4.43 -21.30 -4.58
C THR A 23 4.83 -19.97 -5.21
N THR A 24 4.54 -19.74 -6.49
CA THR A 24 4.87 -18.47 -7.14
C THR A 24 4.12 -17.29 -6.50
N VAL A 25 2.84 -17.47 -6.17
CA VAL A 25 2.03 -16.46 -5.49
C VAL A 25 2.64 -16.10 -4.12
N LEU A 26 3.02 -17.11 -3.32
CA LEU A 26 3.65 -16.89 -2.00
C LEU A 26 5.04 -16.24 -2.07
N ILE A 27 5.84 -16.59 -3.09
CA ILE A 27 7.15 -15.95 -3.32
C ILE A 27 6.94 -14.48 -3.67
N LEU A 28 6.01 -14.20 -4.59
CA LEU A 28 5.69 -12.82 -4.96
C LEU A 28 5.22 -12.02 -3.75
N TRP A 29 4.32 -12.58 -2.93
CA TRP A 29 3.89 -11.96 -1.67
C TRP A 29 5.06 -11.56 -0.78
N SER A 30 5.96 -12.50 -0.51
CA SER A 30 7.13 -12.28 0.37
C SER A 30 8.10 -11.21 -0.15
N MET A 31 8.09 -10.93 -1.46
CA MET A 31 8.92 -9.89 -2.07
C MET A 31 8.25 -8.51 -2.07
N MET A 32 6.94 -8.43 -1.87
CA MET A 32 6.20 -7.17 -2.00
C MET A 32 6.40 -6.24 -0.80
N ASP A 33 6.30 -6.74 0.43
CA ASP A 33 6.55 -5.97 1.65
C ASP A 33 7.91 -5.25 1.67
N PRO A 34 9.05 -5.94 1.41
CA PRO A 34 10.35 -5.26 1.43
C PRO A 34 10.48 -4.21 0.31
N THR A 35 9.87 -4.41 -0.86
CA THR A 35 9.92 -3.41 -1.93
C THR A 35 9.16 -2.13 -1.60
N LEU A 36 8.01 -2.24 -0.90
CA LEU A 36 7.26 -1.08 -0.45
C LEU A 36 8.02 -0.32 0.64
N SER A 37 8.55 -1.06 1.62
CA SER A 37 9.33 -0.48 2.72
C SER A 37 10.60 0.21 2.22
N ALA A 38 11.32 -0.41 1.28
CA ALA A 38 12.51 0.18 0.67
C ALA A 38 12.22 1.49 -0.08
N ALA A 39 11.03 1.62 -0.68
CA ALA A 39 10.62 2.85 -1.37
C ALA A 39 10.07 3.92 -0.41
N SER A 40 9.41 3.54 0.68
CA SER A 40 8.73 4.46 1.60
C SER A 40 9.65 5.02 2.68
N MET A 41 10.58 4.22 3.21
CA MET A 41 11.47 4.64 4.30
C MET A 41 12.28 5.90 3.97
N PRO A 42 12.92 6.04 2.79
CA PRO A 42 13.66 7.25 2.45
C PRO A 42 12.77 8.50 2.37
N VAL A 43 11.52 8.34 1.92
CA VAL A 43 10.55 9.44 1.86
C VAL A 43 10.18 9.88 3.27
N LEU A 44 9.91 8.94 4.18
CA LEU A 44 9.64 9.24 5.59
C LEU A 44 10.84 9.90 6.26
N MET A 45 12.06 9.41 6.00
CA MET A 45 13.28 10.03 6.51
C MET A 45 13.50 11.44 5.97
N SER A 46 13.12 11.72 4.72
CA SER A 46 13.21 13.08 4.15
C SER A 46 12.25 14.09 4.81
N LEU A 47 11.19 13.59 5.46
CA LEU A 47 10.23 14.38 6.22
C LEU A 47 10.68 14.60 7.68
N CYS A 48 11.67 13.85 8.16
CA CYS A 48 12.15 13.97 9.52
C CYS A 48 12.89 15.29 9.76
N GLN A 49 12.69 15.89 10.93
CA GLN A 49 13.44 17.07 11.36
C GLN A 49 14.77 16.65 12.00
N LYS A 50 15.87 17.31 11.59
CA LYS A 50 17.25 17.04 12.03
C LYS A 50 17.47 16.84 13.53
N HIS A 51 16.68 17.50 14.37
CA HIS A 51 16.86 17.43 15.82
C HIS A 51 16.19 16.20 16.47
N VAL A 52 15.23 15.57 15.80
CA VAL A 52 14.40 14.48 16.36
C VAL A 52 14.25 13.30 15.38
N GLU A 53 15.15 13.17 14.40
CA GLU A 53 15.06 12.19 13.32
C GLU A 53 14.91 10.76 13.83
N GLY A 54 15.69 10.38 14.85
CA GLY A 54 15.65 9.04 15.43
C GLY A 54 14.33 8.71 16.13
N SER A 55 13.72 9.69 16.81
CA SER A 55 12.43 9.52 17.47
C SER A 55 11.30 9.45 16.43
N GLN A 56 11.30 10.34 15.43
CA GLN A 56 10.29 10.35 14.37
C GLN A 56 10.35 9.09 13.50
N PHE A 57 11.54 8.61 13.16
CA PHE A 57 11.71 7.35 12.45
C PHE A 57 11.10 6.17 13.22
N THR A 58 11.36 6.09 14.51
CA THR A 58 10.81 5.03 15.37
C THR A 58 9.29 5.12 15.48
N THR A 59 8.74 6.33 15.60
CA THR A 59 7.28 6.54 15.61
C THR A 59 6.64 6.14 14.28
N TYR A 60 7.24 6.48 13.14
CA TYR A 60 6.71 6.04 11.85
C TYR A 60 6.74 4.51 11.71
N MET A 61 7.83 3.86 12.14
CA MET A 61 7.93 2.40 12.14
C MET A 61 6.92 1.73 13.08
N SER A 62 6.68 2.29 14.26
CA SER A 62 5.70 1.73 15.21
C SER A 62 4.26 1.85 14.67
N ILE A 63 3.94 2.95 13.98
CA ILE A 63 2.64 3.13 13.32
C ILE A 63 2.45 2.12 12.18
N VAL A 64 3.49 1.85 11.39
CA VAL A 64 3.44 0.82 10.32
C VAL A 64 3.17 -0.55 10.93
N ASN A 65 3.95 -0.95 11.94
CA ASN A 65 3.76 -2.24 12.61
C ASN A 65 2.38 -2.36 13.29
N LEU A 66 1.86 -1.27 13.87
CA LEU A 66 0.52 -1.25 14.44
C LEU A 66 -0.55 -1.44 13.35
N SER A 67 -0.34 -0.84 12.18
CA SER A 67 -1.25 -0.99 11.03
C SER A 67 -1.28 -2.43 10.53
N ASP A 68 -0.13 -3.10 10.47
CA ASP A 68 -0.04 -4.52 10.09
C ASP A 68 -0.74 -5.42 11.12
N LEU A 69 -0.53 -5.16 12.42
CA LEU A 69 -1.20 -5.90 13.49
C LEU A 69 -2.73 -5.73 13.42
N LEU A 70 -3.21 -4.50 13.25
CA LEU A 70 -4.64 -4.22 13.11
C LEU A 70 -5.22 -4.87 11.84
N GLY A 71 -4.49 -4.82 10.73
CA GLY A 71 -4.87 -5.46 9.48
C GLY A 71 -5.00 -6.97 9.64
N ALA A 72 -4.02 -7.63 10.26
CA ALA A 72 -4.05 -9.06 10.56
C ALA A 72 -5.21 -9.43 11.50
N PHE A 73 -5.44 -8.64 12.55
CA PHE A 73 -6.54 -8.86 13.48
C PHE A 73 -7.90 -8.75 12.79
N ILE A 74 -8.14 -7.66 12.05
CA ILE A 74 -9.40 -7.43 11.32
C ILE A 74 -9.59 -8.50 10.26
N SER A 75 -8.57 -8.83 9.48
CA SER A 75 -8.65 -9.89 8.46
C SER A 75 -8.98 -11.24 9.09
N GLY A 76 -8.39 -11.57 10.24
CA GLY A 76 -8.69 -12.80 10.96
C GLY A 76 -10.14 -12.86 11.45
N GLN A 77 -10.69 -11.75 11.95
CA GLN A 77 -12.11 -11.66 12.33
C GLN A 77 -13.02 -11.79 11.10
N LEU A 78 -12.70 -11.10 10.01
CA LEU A 78 -13.47 -11.14 8.77
C LEU A 78 -13.48 -12.52 8.12
N GLN A 79 -12.40 -13.29 8.24
CA GLN A 79 -12.29 -14.64 7.70
C GLN A 79 -13.25 -15.64 8.34
N GLN A 80 -13.84 -15.31 9.49
CA GLN A 80 -14.92 -16.10 10.11
C GLN A 80 -16.25 -15.96 9.36
N PHE A 81 -16.45 -14.85 8.64
CA PHE A 81 -17.70 -14.52 7.96
C PHE A 81 -17.58 -14.56 6.43
N PHE A 82 -16.40 -14.25 5.89
CA PHE A 82 -16.15 -14.16 4.46
C PHE A 82 -14.99 -15.06 4.04
N PRO A 83 -15.06 -15.67 2.84
CA PRO A 83 -13.93 -16.41 2.30
C PRO A 83 -12.75 -15.47 2.00
N ALA A 84 -11.53 -16.00 2.10
CA ALA A 84 -10.29 -15.24 1.95
C ALA A 84 -10.21 -14.47 0.62
N ASN A 85 -10.75 -15.05 -0.47
CA ASN A 85 -10.81 -14.40 -1.78
C ASN A 85 -11.57 -13.07 -1.76
N VAL A 86 -12.75 -13.04 -1.14
CA VAL A 86 -13.59 -11.83 -1.06
C VAL A 86 -12.90 -10.74 -0.26
N ILE A 87 -12.22 -11.11 0.83
CA ILE A 87 -11.43 -10.17 1.65
C ILE A 87 -10.27 -9.61 0.82
N GLY A 88 -9.54 -10.47 0.10
CA GLY A 88 -8.42 -10.08 -0.76
C GLY A 88 -8.82 -9.13 -1.89
N ILE A 89 -9.93 -9.41 -2.58
CA ILE A 89 -10.49 -8.52 -3.61
C ILE A 89 -10.91 -7.18 -2.98
N GLY A 90 -11.60 -7.21 -1.84
CA GLY A 90 -11.99 -6.01 -1.10
C GLY A 90 -10.81 -5.10 -0.77
N CYS A 91 -9.73 -5.69 -0.23
CA CYS A 91 -8.47 -4.98 0.03
C CYS A 91 -7.85 -4.42 -1.26
N GLY A 92 -7.85 -5.20 -2.35
CA GLY A 92 -7.39 -4.74 -3.66
C GLY A 92 -8.12 -3.50 -4.16
N VAL A 93 -9.46 -3.48 -4.04
CA VAL A 93 -10.31 -2.34 -4.42
C VAL A 93 -10.03 -1.11 -3.55
N LEU A 94 -9.89 -1.29 -2.23
CA LEU A 94 -9.55 -0.19 -1.30
C LEU A 94 -8.21 0.46 -1.66
N ILE A 95 -7.19 -0.34 -2.00
CA ILE A 95 -5.88 0.18 -2.44
C ILE A 95 -6.02 0.96 -3.75
N ILE A 96 -6.85 0.50 -4.70
CA ILE A 96 -7.11 1.23 -5.96
C ILE A 96 -7.77 2.58 -5.67
N ILE A 97 -8.77 2.62 -4.79
CA ILE A 97 -9.43 3.87 -4.40
C ILE A 97 -8.41 4.83 -3.79
N ALA A 98 -7.55 4.36 -2.88
CA ALA A 98 -6.49 5.16 -2.29
C ALA A 98 -5.48 5.70 -3.33
N LEU A 99 -5.12 4.88 -4.33
CA LEU A 99 -4.25 5.32 -5.42
C LEU A 99 -4.92 6.38 -6.29
N ILE A 100 -6.22 6.24 -6.58
CA ILE A 100 -6.99 7.21 -7.35
C ILE A 100 -7.08 8.54 -6.60
N THR A 101 -7.38 8.53 -5.30
CA THR A 101 -7.47 9.76 -4.50
C THR A 101 -6.13 10.50 -4.43
N VAL A 102 -5.02 9.77 -4.27
CA VAL A 102 -3.67 10.34 -4.31
C VAL A 102 -3.33 10.87 -5.70
N ALA A 103 -3.66 10.15 -6.77
CA ALA A 103 -3.42 10.61 -8.14
C ALA A 103 -4.20 11.91 -8.44
N LEU A 104 -5.46 11.98 -8.00
CA LEU A 104 -6.29 13.16 -8.13
C LEU A 104 -5.75 14.34 -7.32
N SER A 105 -5.29 14.12 -6.08
CA SER A 105 -4.74 15.18 -5.23
C SER A 105 -3.43 15.75 -5.80
N LEU A 106 -2.56 14.88 -6.32
CA LEU A 106 -1.33 15.26 -7.00
C LEU A 106 -1.61 16.01 -8.29
N TRP A 107 -2.56 15.53 -9.09
CA TRP A 107 -2.97 16.20 -10.32
C TRP A 107 -3.54 17.60 -10.05
N TRP A 108 -4.37 17.73 -9.01
CA TRP A 108 -4.94 19.01 -8.61
C TRP A 108 -3.86 19.99 -8.12
N SER A 109 -2.92 19.50 -7.30
CA SER A 109 -1.77 20.28 -6.83
C SER A 109 -0.89 20.76 -7.98
N ARG A 110 -0.60 19.90 -8.97
CA ARG A 110 0.15 20.29 -10.18
C ARG A 110 -0.59 21.35 -11.00
N LYS A 111 -1.91 21.23 -11.16
CA LYS A 111 -2.72 22.25 -11.84
C LYS A 111 -2.69 23.59 -11.12
N ARG A 112 -2.79 23.59 -9.79
CA ARG A 112 -2.68 24.80 -8.96
C ARG A 112 -1.32 25.47 -9.14
N LEU A 113 -0.22 24.72 -9.07
CA LEU A 113 1.13 25.24 -9.28
C LEU A 113 1.36 25.81 -10.68
N ARG A 114 0.78 25.18 -11.73
CA ARG A 114 0.85 25.72 -13.09
C ARG A 114 0.12 27.07 -13.22
N LYS A 115 -1.05 27.24 -12.60
CA LYS A 115 -1.77 28.53 -12.62
C LYS A 115 -0.94 29.64 -11.95
N VAL A 116 -0.41 29.39 -10.75
CA VAL A 116 0.41 30.35 -10.00
C VAL A 116 1.65 30.76 -10.82
N LYS A 117 2.32 29.82 -11.50
CA LYS A 117 3.50 30.11 -12.33
C LYS A 117 3.18 30.94 -13.59
N ILE A 118 1.95 30.87 -14.10
CA ILE A 118 1.49 31.67 -15.25
C ILE A 118 1.17 33.10 -14.82
N GLU A 119 0.54 33.28 -13.64
CA GLU A 119 0.25 34.62 -13.08
C GLU A 119 1.51 35.39 -12.62
N MET A 120 2.60 34.69 -12.30
CA MET A 120 3.89 35.31 -11.95
C MET A 120 4.80 35.62 -13.15
N LYS A 121 4.37 35.31 -14.38
CA LYS A 121 5.14 35.66 -15.58
C LYS A 121 4.69 37.07 -16.02
N PRO A 122 5.55 38.11 -15.94
CA PRO A 122 5.20 39.47 -16.32
C PRO A 122 4.93 39.61 -17.82
#